data_AF-A0A4J2AMY9-F1
#
_entry.id   AF-A0A4J2AMY9-F1
#
_cell.length_a   1.000
_cell.length_b   1.000
_cell.length_c   1.000
_cell.angle_alpha   90.00
_cell.angle_beta   90.00
_cell.angle_gamma   90.00
#
_symmetry.space_group_name_H-M   'P 1'
#
loop_
_entity.id
_entity.type
_entity.pdbx_description
1 polymer ?
#
loop_
_entity_poly.entity_id
_entity_poly.type
_entity_poly.pdbx_seq_one_letter_code
_entity_poly.pdbx_strand_id
1 'polypeptide(L)'
;MEIYTYSDFLKDKTALTFEEAGEIYNNLVSSLNTKDPDFLENWTTLIELAAQYTELRVRSETIPLPKREQNDISRKSTHKAFISQLKVIKYFSENDGKNTNWFDQIKNDRQRQGDFANYLAYIYSVNTRKK
;
A
#
# COMPACT_ATOMS: atom_id res chain seq x y z
N MET A 1 -19.03 -2.79 15.26
CA MET A 1 -17.57 -2.63 15.17
C MET A 1 -16.97 -3.80 15.90
N GLU A 2 -16.16 -4.60 15.21
CA GLU A 2 -15.36 -5.63 15.85
C GLU A 2 -14.02 -5.02 16.29
N ILE A 3 -13.40 -5.61 17.31
CA ILE A 3 -12.06 -5.23 17.75
C ILE A 3 -11.09 -6.24 17.13
N TYR A 4 -10.19 -5.77 16.27
CA TYR A 4 -9.18 -6.59 15.63
C TYR A 4 -7.83 -6.46 16.32
N THR A 5 -7.14 -7.58 16.50
CA THR A 5 -5.74 -7.60 16.94
C THR A 5 -4.83 -8.06 15.80
N TYR A 6 -3.51 -7.85 15.95
CA TYR A 6 -2.55 -8.40 15.00
C TYR A 6 -2.60 -9.94 14.95
N SER A 7 -2.87 -10.59 16.09
CA SER A 7 -3.06 -12.04 16.15
C SER A 7 -4.28 -12.54 15.37
N ASP A 8 -5.31 -11.71 15.19
CA ASP A 8 -6.45 -12.05 14.33
C ASP A 8 -6.10 -11.92 12.85
N PHE A 9 -5.37 -10.87 12.50
CA PHE A 9 -4.84 -10.69 11.14
C PHE A 9 -3.99 -11.87 10.68
N LEU A 10 -3.10 -12.38 11.55
CA LEU A 10 -2.23 -13.52 11.24
C LEU A 10 -2.97 -14.85 10.97
N LYS A 11 -4.26 -14.94 11.29
CA LYS A 11 -5.08 -16.13 10.98
C LYS A 11 -5.53 -16.15 9.52
N ASP A 12 -5.48 -15.01 8.82
CA ASP A 12 -5.84 -14.93 7.40
C ASP A 12 -4.73 -15.52 6.53
N LYS A 13 -5.08 -16.44 5.63
CA LYS A 13 -4.13 -17.10 4.72
C LYS A 13 -3.52 -16.15 3.69
N THR A 14 -4.17 -15.01 3.48
CA THR A 14 -3.73 -13.95 2.56
C THR A 14 -3.00 -12.83 3.28
N ALA A 15 -2.83 -12.91 4.61
CA ALA A 15 -2.11 -11.91 5.38
C ALA A 15 -0.71 -11.68 4.80
N LEU A 16 -0.39 -10.40 4.55
CA LEU A 16 0.98 -9.96 4.35
C LEU A 16 1.54 -9.49 5.70
N THR A 17 2.44 -10.24 6.31
CA THR A 17 2.96 -9.88 7.65
C THR A 17 3.76 -8.58 7.63
N PHE A 18 4.03 -8.00 8.80
CA PHE A 18 4.86 -6.79 8.88
C PHE A 18 6.26 -7.05 8.34
N GLU A 19 6.81 -8.23 8.62
CA GLU A 19 8.13 -8.69 8.17
C GLU A 19 8.15 -8.86 6.65
N GLU A 20 7.18 -9.59 6.07
CA GLU A 20 7.08 -9.76 4.62
C GLU A 20 6.90 -8.40 3.90
N ALA A 21 6.03 -7.53 4.42
CA ALA A 21 5.82 -6.19 3.87
C ALA A 21 7.11 -5.35 3.95
N GLY A 22 7.87 -5.48 5.03
CA GLY A 22 9.17 -4.83 5.21
C GLY A 22 10.21 -5.32 4.23
N GLU A 23 10.30 -6.64 4.00
CA GLU A 23 11.19 -7.21 2.99
C GLU A 23 10.85 -6.74 1.57
N ILE A 24 9.56 -6.76 1.21
CA ILE A 24 9.09 -6.23 -0.09
C ILE A 24 9.44 -4.75 -0.21
N TYR A 25 9.20 -3.96 0.83
CA TYR A 25 9.49 -2.53 0.82
C TYR A 25 10.98 -2.23 0.68
N ASN A 26 11.85 -2.95 1.39
CA ASN A 26 13.30 -2.80 1.29
C ASN A 26 13.80 -3.14 -0.12
N ASN A 27 13.31 -4.25 -0.68
CA ASN A 27 13.62 -4.66 -2.05
C ASN A 27 13.16 -3.59 -3.06
N LEU A 28 11.96 -3.06 -2.89
CA LEU A 28 11.45 -1.95 -3.69
C LEU A 28 12.35 -0.73 -3.57
N VAL A 29 12.64 -0.23 -2.36
CA VAL A 29 13.41 1.01 -2.17
C VAL A 29 14.83 0.90 -2.73
N SER A 30 15.46 -0.28 -2.64
CA SER A 30 16.76 -0.54 -3.25
C SER A 30 16.77 -0.44 -4.78
N SER A 31 15.60 -0.52 -5.41
CA SER A 31 15.41 -0.44 -6.87
C SER A 31 15.02 0.96 -7.36
N LEU A 32 15.00 1.98 -6.49
CA LEU A 32 14.52 3.32 -6.85
C LEU A 32 15.64 4.26 -7.28
N ASN A 33 15.36 5.05 -8.31
CA ASN A 33 16.17 6.20 -8.71
C ASN A 33 15.57 7.48 -8.15
N THR A 34 15.94 7.82 -6.91
CA THR A 34 15.37 8.97 -6.18
C THR A 34 15.87 10.33 -6.69
N LYS A 35 16.64 10.38 -7.78
CA LYS A 35 17.10 11.62 -8.41
C LYS A 35 16.24 12.04 -9.60
N ASP A 36 15.44 11.13 -10.13
CA ASP A 36 14.50 11.40 -11.22
C ASP A 36 13.25 12.12 -10.68
N PRO A 37 12.96 13.37 -11.11
CA PRO A 37 11.78 14.10 -10.68
C PRO A 37 10.46 13.41 -11.04
N ASP A 38 10.37 12.78 -12.22
CA ASP A 38 9.15 12.09 -12.67
C ASP A 38 8.89 10.87 -11.80
N PHE A 39 9.97 10.16 -11.42
CA PHE A 39 9.89 9.09 -10.44
C PHE A 39 9.38 9.59 -9.09
N LEU A 40 9.92 10.71 -8.58
CA LEU A 40 9.53 11.26 -7.27
C LEU A 40 8.05 11.71 -7.23
N GLU A 41 7.51 12.25 -8.32
CA GLU A 41 6.09 12.57 -8.43
C GLU A 41 5.21 11.32 -8.38
N ASN A 42 5.60 10.28 -9.13
CA ASN A 42 4.92 8.99 -9.12
C ASN A 42 5.02 8.28 -7.77
N TRP A 43 6.15 8.42 -7.10
CA TRP A 43 6.37 7.93 -5.74
C TRP A 43 5.47 8.64 -4.74
N THR A 44 5.38 9.97 -4.82
CA THR A 44 4.49 10.78 -3.97
C THR A 44 3.04 10.35 -4.15
N THR A 45 2.60 10.20 -5.41
CA THR A 45 1.26 9.71 -5.74
C THR A 45 0.98 8.33 -5.14
N LEU A 46 1.96 7.41 -5.16
CA LEU A 46 1.81 6.09 -4.54
C LEU A 46 1.54 6.19 -3.04
N ILE A 47 2.30 7.03 -2.33
CA ILE A 47 2.16 7.20 -0.88
C ILE A 47 0.84 7.88 -0.52
N GLU A 48 0.41 8.87 -1.30
CA GLU A 48 -0.90 9.50 -1.12
C GLU A 48 -2.05 8.49 -1.29
N LEU A 49 -2.00 7.66 -2.34
CA LEU A 49 -2.99 6.61 -2.57
C LEU A 49 -2.98 5.56 -1.45
N ALA A 50 -1.81 5.22 -0.91
CA ALA A 50 -1.68 4.31 0.22
C ALA A 50 -2.33 4.88 1.48
N ALA A 51 -2.07 6.15 1.81
CA ALA A 51 -2.67 6.84 2.94
C ALA A 51 -4.20 6.94 2.81
N GLN A 52 -4.69 7.37 1.64
CA GLN A 52 -6.13 7.47 1.36
C GLN A 52 -6.83 6.10 1.45
N TYR A 53 -6.23 5.06 0.85
CA TYR A 53 -6.79 3.72 0.92
C TYR A 53 -6.87 3.21 2.36
N THR A 54 -5.82 3.44 3.15
CA THR A 54 -5.76 3.04 4.58
C THR A 54 -6.88 3.71 5.37
N GLU A 55 -7.06 5.03 5.20
CA GLU A 55 -8.16 5.76 5.84
C GLU A 55 -9.52 5.17 5.45
N LEU A 56 -9.76 4.97 4.16
CA LEU A 56 -11.03 4.45 3.66
C LEU A 56 -11.30 3.02 4.15
N ARG A 57 -10.27 2.17 4.23
CA ARG A 57 -10.39 0.79 4.74
C ARG A 57 -10.79 0.76 6.21
N VAL A 58 -10.17 1.61 7.03
CA VAL A 58 -10.57 1.74 8.45
C VAL A 58 -11.98 2.30 8.55
N ARG A 59 -12.32 3.33 7.77
CA ARG A 59 -13.66 3.94 7.79
C ARG A 59 -14.78 2.98 7.41
N SER A 60 -14.55 1.99 6.54
CA SER A 60 -15.55 0.96 6.23
C SER A 60 -16.06 0.27 7.50
N GLU A 61 -15.20 0.09 8.51
CA GLU A 61 -15.56 -0.54 9.80
C GLU A 61 -16.10 0.44 10.85
N THR A 62 -15.79 1.73 10.74
CA THR A 62 -16.11 2.71 11.79
C THR A 62 -17.32 3.61 11.51
N ILE A 63 -17.72 3.78 10.25
CA ILE A 63 -18.85 4.67 9.90
C ILE A 63 -20.21 3.93 9.83
N PRO A 64 -21.34 4.65 10.05
CA PRO A 64 -22.67 4.08 9.93
C PRO A 64 -23.02 3.58 8.52
N LEU A 65 -23.91 2.59 8.42
CA LEU A 65 -24.32 1.94 7.16
C LEU A 65 -24.66 2.91 6.01
N PRO A 66 -25.41 4.02 6.21
CA PRO A 66 -25.75 4.93 5.11
C PRO A 66 -24.55 5.62 4.45
N LYS A 67 -23.44 5.81 5.20
CA LYS A 67 -22.20 6.40 4.67
C LYS A 67 -21.21 5.33 4.18
N ARG A 68 -21.43 4.06 4.55
CA ARG A 68 -20.55 2.93 4.23
C ARG A 68 -20.50 2.64 2.74
N GLU A 69 -21.63 2.71 2.05
CA GLU A 69 -21.69 2.42 0.61
C GLU A 69 -20.77 3.34 -0.20
N GLN A 70 -20.89 4.66 0.00
CA GLN A 70 -20.06 5.64 -0.69
C GLN A 70 -18.57 5.46 -0.34
N ASN A 71 -18.27 5.19 0.94
CA ASN A 71 -16.90 4.92 1.38
C ASN A 71 -16.32 3.67 0.72
N ASP A 72 -17.10 2.60 0.58
CA ASP A 72 -16.66 1.37 -0.09
C ASP A 72 -16.45 1.54 -1.59
N ILE A 73 -17.25 2.39 -2.25
CA ILE A 73 -17.02 2.77 -3.66
C ILE A 73 -15.68 3.50 -3.77
N SER A 74 -15.44 4.53 -2.95
CA SER A 74 -14.16 5.25 -2.93
C SER A 74 -13.00 4.32 -2.61
N ARG A 75 -13.13 3.46 -1.59
CA ARG A 75 -12.11 2.48 -1.19
C ARG A 75 -11.70 1.57 -2.35
N LYS A 76 -12.68 1.01 -3.08
CA LYS A 76 -12.42 0.15 -4.24
C LYS A 76 -11.73 0.91 -5.36
N SER A 77 -12.14 2.15 -5.62
CA SER A 77 -11.52 3.01 -6.64
C SER A 77 -10.07 3.34 -6.29
N THR A 78 -9.82 3.83 -5.06
CA THR A 78 -8.48 4.16 -4.56
C THR A 78 -7.57 2.93 -4.54
N HIS A 79 -8.08 1.75 -4.16
CA HIS A 79 -7.29 0.51 -4.23
C HIS A 79 -6.87 0.16 -5.65
N LYS A 80 -7.77 0.31 -6.63
CA LYS A 80 -7.45 0.09 -8.04
C LYS A 80 -6.40 1.09 -8.52
N ALA A 81 -6.52 2.36 -8.14
CA ALA A 81 -5.52 3.39 -8.46
C ALA A 81 -4.16 3.05 -7.84
N PHE A 82 -4.11 2.66 -6.57
CA PHE A 82 -2.88 2.22 -5.89
C PHE A 82 -2.21 1.06 -6.62
N ILE A 83 -2.97 0.03 -7.02
CA ILE A 83 -2.43 -1.13 -7.76
C ILE A 83 -1.88 -0.69 -9.13
N SER A 84 -2.56 0.22 -9.82
CA SER A 84 -2.04 0.79 -11.07
C SER A 84 -0.75 1.56 -10.83
N GLN A 85 -0.67 2.34 -9.75
CA GLN A 85 0.52 3.11 -9.41
C GLN A 85 1.72 2.23 -9.06
N LEU A 86 1.52 1.08 -8.40
CA LEU A 86 2.57 0.08 -8.20
C LEU A 86 3.18 -0.40 -9.53
N LYS A 87 2.36 -0.56 -10.58
CA LYS A 87 2.84 -0.95 -11.91
C LYS A 87 3.64 0.17 -12.58
N VAL A 88 3.28 1.43 -12.34
CA VAL A 88 4.06 2.58 -12.80
C VAL A 88 5.44 2.61 -12.14
N ILE A 89 5.50 2.45 -10.81
CA ILE A 89 6.78 2.35 -10.09
C ILE A 89 7.63 1.19 -10.60
N LYS A 90 7.02 0.02 -10.83
CA LYS A 90 7.70 -1.12 -11.45
C LYS A 90 8.28 -0.76 -12.82
N TYR A 91 7.52 -0.08 -13.68
CA TYR A 91 7.97 0.33 -15.00
C TYR A 91 9.20 1.26 -14.95
N PHE A 92 9.20 2.25 -14.05
CA PHE A 92 10.38 3.10 -13.83
C PHE A 92 11.60 2.28 -13.40
N SER A 93 11.44 1.38 -12.41
CA SER A 93 12.54 0.51 -11.97
C SER A 93 13.06 -0.40 -13.08
N GLU A 94 12.19 -0.95 -13.94
CA GLU A 94 12.61 -1.79 -15.07
C GLU A 94 13.37 -1.00 -16.14
N ASN A 95 12.94 0.22 -16.44
CA ASN A 95 13.66 1.10 -17.38
C ASN A 95 15.07 1.45 -16.88
N ASP A 96 15.26 1.54 -15.56
CA ASP A 96 16.56 1.74 -14.91
C ASP A 96 17.37 0.44 -14.75
N GLY A 97 16.92 -0.67 -15.34
CA GLY A 97 17.59 -1.97 -15.29
C GLY A 97 17.58 -2.61 -13.90
N LYS A 98 16.64 -2.26 -13.03
CA LYS A 98 16.55 -2.74 -11.65
C LYS A 98 15.66 -3.97 -11.54
N ASN A 99 15.93 -4.78 -10.51
CA ASN A 99 15.12 -5.95 -10.17
C ASN A 99 13.77 -5.53 -9.57
N THR A 100 12.67 -6.07 -10.09
CA THR A 100 11.30 -5.79 -9.63
C THR A 100 10.55 -7.01 -9.10
N ASN A 101 11.28 -8.06 -8.68
CA ASN A 101 10.71 -9.29 -8.11
C ASN A 101 9.88 -9.03 -6.84
N TRP A 102 10.06 -7.89 -6.17
CA TRP A 102 9.19 -7.45 -5.07
C TRP A 102 7.72 -7.41 -5.49
N PHE A 103 7.43 -7.09 -6.76
CA PHE A 103 6.05 -7.01 -7.27
C PHE A 103 5.43 -8.40 -7.41
N ASP A 104 6.22 -9.42 -7.76
CA ASP A 104 5.73 -10.79 -7.93
C ASP A 104 5.20 -11.39 -6.62
N GLN A 105 5.68 -10.92 -5.48
CA GLN A 105 5.26 -11.35 -4.14
C GLN A 105 3.85 -10.87 -3.77
N ILE A 106 3.32 -9.85 -4.46
CA ILE A 106 2.00 -9.25 -4.16
C ILE A 106 1.07 -9.13 -5.37
N LYS A 107 1.55 -9.28 -6.61
CA LYS A 107 0.76 -8.98 -7.82
C LYS A 107 -0.53 -9.81 -7.98
N ASN A 108 -0.55 -11.03 -7.43
CA ASN A 108 -1.65 -11.98 -7.62
C ASN A 108 -2.73 -11.89 -6.54
N ASP A 109 -2.49 -11.17 -5.45
CA ASP A 109 -3.41 -11.11 -4.31
C ASP A 109 -3.75 -9.65 -3.97
N ARG A 110 -5.02 -9.31 -4.17
CA ARG A 110 -5.54 -7.97 -3.91
C ARG A 110 -5.54 -7.63 -2.42
N GLN A 111 -5.71 -8.60 -1.53
CA GLN A 111 -5.64 -8.36 -0.09
C GLN A 111 -4.21 -8.06 0.32
N ARG A 112 -3.22 -8.86 -0.13
CA ARG A 112 -1.78 -8.56 0.10
C ARG A 112 -1.40 -7.18 -0.43
N GLN A 113 -1.92 -6.76 -1.58
CA GLN A 113 -1.70 -5.39 -2.10
C GLN A 113 -2.31 -4.32 -1.19
N GLY A 114 -3.51 -4.56 -0.65
CA GLY A 114 -4.13 -3.67 0.32
C GLY A 114 -3.35 -3.61 1.63
N ASP A 115 -2.84 -4.74 2.10
CA ASP A 115 -2.03 -4.81 3.31
C ASP A 115 -0.69 -4.09 3.13
N PHE A 116 -0.08 -4.20 1.94
CA PHE A 116 1.09 -3.41 1.58
C PHE A 116 0.82 -1.91 1.57
N ALA A 117 -0.35 -1.47 1.05
CA ALA A 117 -0.75 -0.06 1.13
C ALA A 117 -0.85 0.42 2.60
N ASN A 118 -1.46 -0.38 3.47
CA ASN A 118 -1.54 -0.07 4.91
C ASN A 118 -0.15 0.01 5.55
N TYR A 119 0.76 -0.89 5.19
CA TYR A 119 2.14 -0.90 5.67
C TYR A 119 2.89 0.37 5.25
N LEU A 120 2.78 0.79 3.98
CA LEU A 120 3.39 2.04 3.50
C LEU A 120 2.87 3.25 4.27
N ALA A 121 1.54 3.36 4.44
CA ALA A 121 0.94 4.44 5.21
C ALA A 121 1.42 4.45 6.66
N TYR A 122 1.54 3.27 7.30
CA TYR A 122 2.10 3.12 8.64
C TYR A 122 3.54 3.63 8.71
N ILE A 123 4.44 3.14 7.85
CA ILE A 123 5.87 3.50 7.86
C ILE A 123 6.06 5.00 7.68
N TYR A 124 5.35 5.62 6.74
CA TYR A 124 5.44 7.07 6.54
C TYR A 124 4.89 7.84 7.75
N SER A 125 3.75 7.43 8.29
CA SER A 125 3.14 8.08 9.45
C SER A 125 4.04 8.03 10.69
N VAL A 126 4.74 6.91 10.94
CA VAL A 126 5.61 6.78 12.11
C VAL A 126 6.98 7.42 11.92
N ASN A 127 7.48 7.57 10.70
CA ASN A 127 8.76 8.24 10.42
C ASN A 127 8.64 9.77 10.28
N THR A 128 7.46 10.31 9.99
CA THR A 128 7.22 11.76 9.83
C THR A 128 6.94 12.49 11.15
N ARG A 129 7.31 11.89 12.28
CA ARG A 129 7.21 12.54 13.59
C ARG A 129 8.07 13.81 13.57
N LYS A 130 7.47 14.95 13.93
CA LYS A 130 8.21 16.19 14.12
C LYS A 130 9.30 15.93 15.17
N LYS A 131 10.56 16.23 14.83
CA LYS A 131 11.67 16.26 15.77
C LYS A 131 11.59 17.53 16.61
#